data_AF-A0A553MKP5-F1
#
_entry.id   AF-A0A553MKP5-F1
#
_cell.length_a   1.000
_cell.length_b   1.000
_cell.length_c   1.000
_cell.angle_alpha   90.00
_cell.angle_beta   90.00
_cell.angle_gamma   90.00
#
_symmetry.space_group_name_H-M   'P 1'
#
loop_
_entity.id
_entity.type
_entity.pdbx_description
1 polymer ?
#
loop_
_entity_poly.entity_id
_entity_poly.type
_entity_poly.pdbx_seq_one_letter_code
_entity_poly.pdbx_strand_id
1 'polypeptide(L)'
;MEEKNNIADLNARIEVLEKRIYGEKAGKPTKPVKCAESLTRISAALANTANKRERVKILHKKIEDLLKYLDPQFTDFIAVPDAVKLEFILAEEDFLRSQAVLLEQEQNEELSAEVKRLFEEYNKMMFLLSKQFSQWDETLRQLEAPKSAQQMD
;
A
#
# COMPACT_ATOMS: atom_id res chain seq x y z
N MET A 1 -54.74 -73.46 9.06
CA MET A 1 -54.16 -72.86 10.30
C MET A 1 -53.13 -71.79 9.94
N GLU A 2 -52.38 -71.94 8.84
CA GLU A 2 -51.46 -70.93 8.29
C GLU A 2 -52.11 -69.58 7.92
N GLU A 3 -53.30 -69.57 7.32
CA GLU A 3 -53.95 -68.30 6.94
C GLU A 3 -54.28 -67.41 8.14
N LYS A 4 -54.64 -68.00 9.29
CA LYS A 4 -54.91 -67.25 10.53
C LYS A 4 -53.63 -66.64 11.11
N ASN A 5 -52.49 -67.32 10.97
CA ASN A 5 -51.19 -66.81 11.40
C ASN A 5 -50.73 -65.66 10.50
N ASN A 6 -50.93 -65.78 9.18
CA ASN A 6 -50.62 -64.70 8.24
C ASN A 6 -51.44 -63.44 8.51
N ILE A 7 -52.73 -63.60 8.82
CA ILE A 7 -53.61 -62.48 9.20
C ILE A 7 -53.14 -61.84 10.52
N ALA A 8 -52.74 -62.64 11.50
CA ALA A 8 -52.21 -62.13 12.77
C ALA A 8 -50.90 -61.34 12.58
N ASP A 9 -49.97 -61.84 11.76
CA ASP A 9 -48.71 -61.17 11.45
C ASP A 9 -48.92 -59.87 10.66
N LEU A 10 -49.86 -59.87 9.71
CA LEU A 10 -50.25 -58.66 8.97
C LEU A 10 -50.86 -57.61 9.90
N ASN A 11 -51.71 -58.01 10.83
CA ASN A 11 -52.31 -57.10 11.82
C ASN A 11 -51.24 -56.50 12.74
N ALA A 12 -50.31 -57.31 13.25
CA ALA A 12 -49.20 -56.81 14.07
C ALA A 12 -48.33 -55.80 13.31
N ARG A 13 -48.08 -56.05 12.02
CA ARG A 13 -47.31 -55.12 11.16
C ARG A 13 -48.06 -53.83 10.88
N ILE A 14 -49.37 -53.88 10.68
CA ILE A 14 -50.22 -52.70 10.51
C ILE A 14 -50.22 -51.85 11.78
N GLU A 15 -50.37 -52.47 12.96
CA GLU A 15 -50.36 -51.76 14.25
C GLU A 15 -49.04 -51.00 14.48
N VAL A 16 -47.90 -51.61 14.13
CA VAL A 16 -46.59 -50.93 14.18
C VAL A 16 -46.52 -49.73 13.22
N LEU A 17 -47.09 -49.85 12.02
CA LEU A 17 -47.10 -48.77 11.03
C LEU A 17 -48.03 -47.62 11.45
N GLU A 18 -49.21 -47.94 11.97
CA GLU A 18 -50.16 -46.96 12.49
C GLU A 18 -49.58 -46.18 13.66
N LYS A 19 -48.93 -46.86 14.60
CA LYS A 19 -48.23 -46.23 15.73
C LYS A 19 -47.12 -45.29 15.26
N ARG A 20 -46.40 -45.63 14.18
CA ARG A 20 -45.34 -44.77 13.62
C ARG A 20 -45.87 -43.53 12.90
N ILE A 21 -47.00 -43.62 12.22
CA ILE A 21 -47.56 -42.51 11.42
C ILE A 21 -48.46 -41.60 12.28
N TYR A 22 -49.29 -42.18 13.14
CA TYR A 22 -50.30 -41.46 13.92
C TYR A 22 -49.96 -41.34 15.41
N GLY A 23 -48.90 -42.01 15.88
CA GLY A 23 -48.54 -42.02 17.31
C GLY A 23 -49.55 -42.80 18.16
N GLU A 24 -49.55 -42.54 19.47
CA GLU A 24 -50.42 -43.21 20.46
C GLU A 24 -51.92 -42.84 20.34
N LYS A 25 -52.28 -41.99 19.36
CA LYS A 25 -53.64 -41.50 19.11
C LYS A 25 -54.34 -42.19 17.92
N ALA A 26 -53.93 -43.41 17.58
CA ALA A 26 -54.44 -44.16 16.42
C ALA A 26 -55.93 -44.57 16.50
N GLY A 27 -56.59 -44.46 17.66
CA GLY A 27 -57.96 -44.92 17.88
C GLY A 27 -59.10 -44.01 17.37
N LYS A 28 -58.81 -42.93 16.64
CA LYS A 28 -59.84 -42.07 16.02
C LYS A 28 -59.58 -41.93 14.52
N PRO A 29 -60.62 -41.86 13.67
CA PRO A 29 -60.48 -41.66 12.23
C PRO A 29 -60.03 -40.22 11.96
N THR A 30 -58.77 -39.91 12.25
CA THR A 30 -58.14 -38.65 11.90
C THR A 30 -57.64 -38.74 10.46
N LYS A 31 -57.83 -37.63 9.73
CA LYS A 31 -57.48 -37.47 8.31
C LYS A 31 -56.09 -38.06 8.01
N PRO A 32 -55.89 -38.69 6.83
CA PRO A 32 -54.63 -39.34 6.50
C PRO A 32 -53.47 -38.35 6.59
N VAL A 33 -52.43 -38.70 7.37
CA VAL A 33 -51.24 -37.85 7.50
C VAL A 33 -50.53 -37.83 6.15
N LYS A 34 -50.48 -36.66 5.53
CA LYS A 34 -49.84 -36.47 4.23
C LYS A 34 -48.32 -36.34 4.38
N CYS A 35 -47.66 -37.41 4.81
CA CYS A 35 -46.22 -37.44 5.06
C CYS A 35 -45.40 -37.02 3.84
N ALA A 36 -45.82 -37.43 2.64
CA ALA A 36 -45.16 -37.06 1.38
C ALA A 36 -45.21 -35.53 1.14
N GLU A 37 -46.37 -34.90 1.26
CA GLU A 37 -46.50 -33.44 1.08
C GLU A 37 -45.70 -32.66 2.13
N SER A 38 -45.72 -33.12 3.39
CA SER A 38 -44.92 -32.52 4.46
C SER A 38 -43.42 -32.65 4.20
N LEU A 39 -42.96 -33.81 3.74
CA LEU A 39 -41.56 -34.05 3.40
C LEU A 39 -41.11 -33.19 2.22
N THR A 40 -41.94 -33.08 1.17
CA THR A 40 -41.67 -32.19 0.03
C THR A 40 -41.59 -30.72 0.48
N ARG A 41 -42.47 -30.29 1.39
CA ARG A 41 -42.43 -28.93 1.94
C ARG A 41 -41.16 -28.66 2.75
N ILE A 42 -40.73 -29.61 3.58
CA ILE A 42 -39.49 -29.50 4.36
C ILE A 42 -38.28 -29.47 3.43
N SER A 43 -38.23 -30.36 2.43
CA SER A 43 -37.16 -30.38 1.42
C SER A 43 -37.05 -29.05 0.68
N ALA A 44 -38.17 -28.47 0.24
CA ALA A 44 -38.21 -27.16 -0.41
C ALA A 44 -37.76 -26.03 0.53
N ALA A 45 -38.18 -26.05 1.80
CA ALA A 45 -37.77 -25.06 2.80
C ALA A 45 -36.25 -25.13 3.08
N LEU A 46 -35.69 -26.34 3.17
CA LEU A 46 -34.25 -26.56 3.35
C LEU A 46 -33.47 -26.07 2.13
N ALA A 47 -33.91 -26.39 0.91
CA ALA A 47 -33.28 -25.91 -0.33
C ALA A 47 -33.29 -24.38 -0.44
N ASN A 48 -34.42 -23.75 -0.11
CA ASN A 48 -34.54 -22.30 -0.08
C ASN A 48 -33.62 -21.65 0.95
N THR A 49 -33.46 -22.27 2.11
CA THR A 49 -32.57 -21.77 3.17
C THR A 49 -31.10 -21.87 2.76
N ALA A 50 -30.70 -23.00 2.18
CA ALA A 50 -29.35 -23.19 1.63
C ALA A 50 -29.02 -22.15 0.54
N ASN A 51 -29.93 -21.93 -0.41
CA ASN A 51 -29.73 -20.94 -1.47
C ASN A 51 -29.63 -19.51 -0.94
N LYS A 52 -30.47 -19.13 0.03
CA LYS A 52 -30.39 -17.82 0.68
C LYS A 52 -29.04 -17.62 1.37
N ARG A 53 -28.54 -18.64 2.07
CA ARG A 53 -27.23 -18.61 2.75
C ARG A 53 -26.09 -18.35 1.77
N GLU A 54 -26.06 -19.03 0.64
CA GLU A 54 -25.02 -18.81 -0.38
C GLU A 54 -25.10 -17.41 -1.01
N ARG A 55 -26.32 -16.91 -1.27
CA ARG A 55 -26.51 -15.53 -1.75
C ARG A 55 -26.01 -14.49 -0.74
N VAL A 56 -26.30 -14.68 0.55
CA VAL A 56 -25.82 -13.80 1.63
C VAL A 56 -24.30 -13.84 1.72
N LYS A 57 -23.68 -15.01 1.58
CA LYS A 57 -22.22 -15.16 1.56
C LYS A 57 -21.56 -14.41 0.40
N ILE A 58 -22.13 -14.51 -0.81
CA ILE A 58 -21.64 -13.76 -1.97
C ILE A 58 -21.78 -12.26 -1.74
N LEU A 59 -22.90 -11.81 -1.18
CA LEU A 59 -23.11 -10.38 -0.88
C LEU A 59 -22.14 -9.86 0.16
N HIS A 60 -21.84 -10.61 1.23
CA HIS A 60 -20.82 -10.20 2.22
C HIS A 60 -19.45 -10.03 1.58
N LYS A 61 -19.03 -10.98 0.72
CA LYS A 61 -17.76 -10.85 -0.01
C LYS A 61 -17.74 -9.63 -0.92
N LYS A 62 -18.85 -9.35 -1.63
CA LYS A 62 -18.97 -8.15 -2.47
C LYS A 62 -18.94 -6.86 -1.65
N ILE A 63 -19.54 -6.84 -0.46
CA ILE A 63 -19.49 -5.68 0.44
C ILE A 63 -18.05 -5.44 0.90
N GLU A 64 -17.33 -6.48 1.31
CA GLU A 64 -15.90 -6.38 1.67
C GLU A 64 -15.06 -5.84 0.51
N ASP A 65 -15.31 -6.28 -0.72
CA ASP A 65 -14.64 -5.77 -1.90
C ASP A 65 -15.01 -4.30 -2.18
N LEU A 66 -16.29 -3.93 -2.09
CA LEU A 66 -16.76 -2.55 -2.27
C LEU A 66 -16.23 -1.60 -1.19
N LEU A 67 -16.06 -2.07 0.05
CA LEU A 67 -15.45 -1.28 1.13
C LEU A 67 -14.00 -0.90 0.83
N LYS A 68 -13.24 -1.72 0.08
CA LYS A 68 -11.89 -1.37 -0.37
C LYS A 68 -11.90 -0.19 -1.35
N TYR A 69 -12.91 -0.12 -2.22
CA TYR A 69 -13.07 0.98 -3.18
C TYR A 69 -13.62 2.27 -2.54
N LEU A 70 -14.13 2.20 -1.31
CA LEU A 70 -14.57 3.35 -0.54
C LEU A 70 -13.42 4.00 0.26
N ASP A 71 -12.23 3.42 0.25
CA ASP A 71 -11.03 4.03 0.81
C ASP A 71 -10.52 5.13 -0.14
N PRO A 72 -10.49 6.41 0.28
CA PRO A 72 -9.92 7.49 -0.50
C PRO A 72 -8.47 7.22 -0.94
N GLN A 73 -7.69 6.53 -0.10
CA GLN A 73 -6.28 6.20 -0.41
C GLN A 73 -6.15 5.19 -1.56
N PHE A 74 -7.16 4.34 -1.76
CA PHE A 74 -7.21 3.41 -2.89
C PHE A 74 -7.66 4.12 -4.18
N THR A 75 -8.50 5.14 -4.04
CA THR A 75 -8.98 5.94 -5.18
C THR A 75 -7.87 6.84 -5.72
N ASP A 76 -7.07 7.47 -4.86
CA ASP A 76 -6.00 8.39 -5.27
C ASP A 76 -4.90 7.73 -6.13
N PHE A 77 -4.65 6.42 -5.95
CA PHE A 77 -3.65 5.69 -6.77
C PHE A 77 -4.17 5.31 -8.16
N ILE A 78 -5.49 5.39 -8.40
CA ILE A 78 -6.16 5.02 -9.66
C ILE A 78 -6.83 6.24 -10.33
N ALA A 79 -7.05 7.33 -9.59
CA ALA A 79 -7.93 8.44 -9.99
C ALA A 79 -7.24 9.60 -10.69
N VAL A 80 -5.94 9.54 -10.98
CA VAL A 80 -5.33 10.49 -11.91
C VAL A 80 -5.06 9.78 -13.24
N PRO A 81 -6.04 9.77 -14.17
CA PRO A 81 -5.82 9.39 -15.55
C PRO A 81 -4.59 10.11 -16.10
N ASP A 82 -3.83 9.45 -16.98
CA ASP A 82 -2.61 10.04 -17.56
C ASP A 82 -2.89 11.35 -18.30
N ALA A 83 -4.10 11.55 -18.81
CA ALA A 83 -4.55 12.82 -19.38
C ALA A 83 -4.53 13.97 -18.36
N VAL A 84 -4.96 13.72 -17.12
CA VAL A 84 -4.97 14.74 -16.05
C VAL A 84 -3.54 15.05 -15.58
N LYS A 85 -2.66 14.05 -15.53
CA LYS A 85 -1.23 14.28 -15.25
C LYS A 85 -0.60 15.16 -16.32
N LEU A 86 -0.93 14.93 -17.58
CA LEU A 86 -0.44 15.74 -18.70
C LEU A 86 -0.95 17.19 -18.59
N GLU A 87 -2.24 17.38 -18.32
CA GLU A 87 -2.81 18.72 -18.12
C GLU A 87 -2.15 19.45 -16.96
N PHE A 88 -1.88 18.76 -15.85
CA PHE A 88 -1.18 19.34 -14.70
C PHE A 88 0.25 19.78 -15.06
N ILE A 89 1.02 18.92 -15.73
CA ILE A 89 2.39 19.24 -16.16
C ILE A 89 2.40 20.43 -17.14
N LEU A 90 1.46 20.46 -18.09
CA LEU A 90 1.36 21.56 -19.05
C LEU A 90 0.93 22.87 -18.38
N ALA A 91 -0.02 22.81 -17.44
CA ALA A 91 -0.46 23.98 -16.69
C ALA A 91 0.65 24.58 -15.81
N GLU A 92 1.54 23.73 -15.30
CA GLU A 92 2.68 24.15 -14.45
C GLU A 92 4.00 24.30 -15.23
N GLU A 93 4.02 24.16 -16.56
CA GLU A 93 5.25 24.14 -17.35
C GLU A 93 6.11 25.38 -17.11
N ASP A 94 5.52 26.57 -17.20
CA ASP A 94 6.24 27.84 -17.02
C ASP A 94 6.79 27.97 -15.60
N PHE A 95 6.03 27.52 -14.60
CA PHE A 95 6.46 27.51 -13.21
C PHE A 95 7.67 26.58 -13.02
N LEU A 96 7.60 25.35 -13.52
CA LEU A 96 8.68 24.37 -13.45
C LEU A 96 9.94 24.87 -14.15
N ARG A 97 9.79 25.49 -15.33
CA ARG A 97 10.90 26.09 -16.07
C ARG A 97 11.55 27.24 -15.29
N SER A 98 10.73 28.12 -14.70
CA SER A 98 11.24 29.25 -13.92
C SER A 98 12.03 28.79 -12.69
N GLN A 99 11.54 27.75 -11.99
CA GLN A 99 12.24 27.17 -10.85
C GLN A 99 13.56 26.51 -11.27
N ALA A 100 13.58 25.79 -12.39
CA ALA A 100 14.81 25.18 -12.90
C ALA A 100 15.89 26.22 -13.22
N VAL A 101 15.50 27.34 -13.86
CA VAL A 101 16.43 28.44 -14.15
C VAL A 101 16.96 29.08 -12.88
N LEU A 102 16.11 29.30 -11.87
CA LEU A 102 16.53 29.89 -10.60
C LEU A 102 17.54 29.00 -9.88
N LEU A 103 17.28 27.69 -9.81
CA LEU A 103 18.20 26.73 -9.21
C LEU A 103 19.55 26.68 -9.93
N GLU A 104 19.55 26.74 -11.26
CA GLU A 104 20.78 26.80 -12.05
C GLU A 104 21.56 28.11 -11.79
N GLN A 105 20.87 29.24 -11.61
CA GLN A 105 21.48 30.51 -11.25
C GLN A 105 22.11 30.46 -9.85
N GLU A 106 21.40 29.96 -8.84
CA GLU A 106 21.92 29.82 -7.47
C GLU A 106 23.17 28.94 -7.44
N GLN A 107 23.15 27.81 -8.16
CA GLN A 107 24.31 26.92 -8.26
C GLN A 107 25.52 27.61 -8.91
N ASN A 108 25.28 28.37 -9.99
CA ASN A 108 26.34 29.11 -10.68
C ASN A 108 26.91 30.25 -9.81
N GLU A 109 26.06 30.93 -9.05
CA GLU A 109 26.48 31.97 -8.11
C GLU A 109 27.36 31.41 -6.99
N GLU A 110 26.97 30.27 -6.40
CA GLU A 110 27.75 29.57 -5.39
C GLU A 110 29.13 29.16 -5.93
N LEU A 111 29.18 28.55 -7.12
CA LEU A 111 30.43 28.17 -7.76
C LEU A 111 31.30 29.39 -8.07
N SER A 112 30.71 30.47 -8.59
CA SER A 112 31.43 31.72 -8.87
C SER A 112 31.99 32.34 -7.58
N ALA A 113 31.25 32.32 -6.48
CA ALA A 113 31.71 32.83 -5.19
C ALA A 113 32.92 32.04 -4.68
N GLU A 114 32.89 30.72 -4.78
CA GLU A 114 34.00 29.87 -4.35
C GLU A 114 35.27 30.09 -5.21
N VAL A 115 35.12 30.21 -6.53
CA VAL A 115 36.25 30.53 -7.41
C VAL A 115 36.87 31.89 -7.07
N LYS A 116 36.05 32.92 -6.80
CA LYS A 116 36.54 34.23 -6.37
C LYS A 116 37.30 34.14 -5.05
N ARG A 117 36.75 33.44 -4.06
CA ARG A 117 37.39 33.22 -2.75
C ARG A 117 38.76 32.54 -2.92
N LEU A 118 38.83 31.49 -3.73
CA LEU A 118 40.08 30.77 -3.96
C LEU A 118 41.13 31.65 -4.66
N PHE A 119 40.71 32.48 -5.61
CA PHE A 119 41.59 33.43 -6.29
C PHE A 119 42.14 34.50 -5.33
N GLU A 120 41.31 35.02 -4.42
CA GLU A 120 41.73 35.94 -3.37
C GLU A 120 42.77 35.32 -2.43
N GLU A 121 42.56 34.06 -2.02
CA GLU A 121 43.52 33.32 -1.19
C GLU A 121 44.84 33.07 -1.91
N TYR A 122 44.77 32.66 -3.18
CA TYR A 122 45.94 32.51 -4.03
C TYR A 122 46.74 33.82 -4.13
N ASN A 123 46.08 34.93 -4.43
CA ASN A 123 46.74 36.23 -4.54
C ASN A 123 47.39 36.66 -3.23
N LYS A 124 46.72 36.42 -2.09
CA LYS A 124 47.26 36.71 -0.76
C LYS A 124 48.52 35.89 -0.48
N MET A 125 48.48 34.60 -0.77
CA MET A 125 49.63 33.71 -0.62
C MET A 125 50.79 34.17 -1.52
N MET A 126 50.53 34.47 -2.79
CA MET A 126 51.54 34.94 -3.74
C MET A 126 52.17 36.27 -3.30
N PHE A 127 51.37 37.20 -2.80
CA PHE A 127 51.87 38.47 -2.25
C PHE A 127 52.80 38.24 -1.06
N LEU A 128 52.38 37.40 -0.10
CA LEU A 128 53.21 37.06 1.05
C LEU A 128 54.51 36.36 0.65
N LEU A 129 54.44 35.43 -0.32
CA LEU A 129 55.59 34.71 -0.83
C LEU A 129 56.58 35.67 -1.52
N SER A 130 56.09 36.61 -2.34
CA SER A 130 56.92 37.65 -2.95
C SER A 130 57.61 38.52 -1.89
N LYS A 131 56.90 38.92 -0.83
CA LYS A 131 57.48 39.65 0.28
C LYS A 131 58.58 38.85 1.01
N GLN A 132 58.36 37.55 1.23
CA GLN A 132 59.36 36.67 1.83
C GLN A 132 60.62 36.59 0.97
N PHE A 133 60.48 36.40 -0.35
CA PHE A 133 61.63 36.40 -1.26
C PHE A 133 62.42 37.71 -1.21
N SER A 134 61.75 38.87 -1.24
CA SER A 134 62.44 40.16 -1.13
C SER A 134 63.16 40.32 0.22
N GLN A 135 62.58 39.82 1.31
CA GLN A 135 63.23 39.85 2.63
C GLN A 135 64.47 38.93 2.69
N TRP A 136 64.39 37.75 2.08
CA TRP A 136 65.52 36.85 1.97
C TRP A 136 66.63 37.43 1.10
N ASP A 137 66.29 38.05 -0.04
CA ASP A 137 67.26 38.72 -0.91
C ASP A 137 68.01 39.85 -0.18
N GLU A 138 67.28 40.67 0.60
CA GLU A 138 67.89 41.73 1.40
C GLU A 138 68.80 41.17 2.51
N THR A 139 68.35 40.10 3.18
CA THR A 139 69.14 39.42 4.22
C THR A 139 70.42 38.82 3.64
N LEU A 140 70.33 38.16 2.49
CA LEU A 140 71.49 37.60 1.78
C LEU A 140 72.48 38.72 1.41
N ARG A 141 71.99 39.83 0.86
CA ARG A 141 72.83 40.99 0.51
C ARG A 141 73.58 41.55 1.72
N GLN A 142 72.95 41.61 2.89
CA GLN A 142 73.60 42.07 4.13
C GLN A 142 74.69 41.10 4.62
N LEU A 143 74.47 39.79 4.47
CA LEU A 143 75.44 38.76 4.84
C LEU A 143 76.62 38.67 3.86
N GLU A 144 76.38 38.94 2.58
CA GLU A 144 77.38 38.96 1.50
C GLU A 144 78.19 40.26 1.46
N ALA A 145 77.68 41.33 2.09
CA ALA A 145 78.44 42.57 2.23
C ALA A 145 79.77 42.28 2.94
N PRO A 146 80.92 42.71 2.39
CA PRO A 146 82.21 42.39 2.98
C PRO A 146 82.23 42.92 4.40
N LYS A 147 82.54 42.04 5.38
CA LYS A 147 82.86 42.48 6.74
C LYS A 147 83.96 43.51 6.60
N SER A 148 83.64 44.78 6.81
CA SER A 148 84.64 45.82 6.97
C SER A 148 85.60 45.30 8.02
N ALA A 149 86.83 44.98 7.59
CA ALA A 149 87.89 44.54 8.45
C ALA A 149 87.89 45.47 9.66
N GLN A 150 87.61 44.92 10.84
CA GLN A 150 88.01 45.56 12.08
C GLN A 150 89.50 45.80 11.90
N GLN A 151 89.87 47.07 11.70
CA GLN A 151 91.22 47.54 11.87
C GLN A 151 91.65 47.08 13.25
N MET A 152 92.56 46.11 13.25
CA MET A 152 93.53 45.97 14.33
C MET A 152 94.44 47.19 14.26
N ASP A 153 94.77 47.69 15.44
CA ASP A 153 95.70 48.79 15.80
C ASP A 153 95.16 50.22 15.79
#